data_AF-A0A533UG14-F1
#
_entry.id   AF-A0A533UG14-F1
#
_cell.length_a   1.000
_cell.length_b   1.000
_cell.length_c   1.000
_cell.angle_alpha   90.00
_cell.angle_beta   90.00
_cell.angle_gamma   90.00
#
_symmetry.space_group_name_H-M   'P 1'
#
loop_
_entity.id
_entity.type
_entity.pdbx_description
1 polymer ?
#
loop_
_entity_poly.entity_id
_entity_poly.type
_entity_poly.pdbx_seq_one_letter_code
_entity_poly.pdbx_strand_id
1 'polypeptide(L)' 'MNISDLTQLYTIGHSLQDVKVTFNHDIKVDALDMSIDAKHGEILSIPRWVAEVLALEKLVEVQDTDMIVALKQALVKE' A
#
# COMPACT_ATOMS: atom_id res chain seq x y z
N MET A 1 24.00 10.27 11.81
CA MET A 1 22.58 9.86 11.77
C MET A 1 22.51 8.49 12.42
N ASN A 2 21.70 8.30 13.45
CA ASN A 2 21.59 7.00 14.10
C ASN A 2 20.81 6.05 13.19
N ILE A 3 21.07 4.74 13.26
CA ILE A 3 20.40 3.77 12.40
C ILE A 3 18.88 3.75 12.65
N SER A 4 18.47 3.99 13.89
CA SER A 4 17.06 4.11 14.29
C SER A 4 16.36 5.28 13.58
N ASP A 5 17.02 6.44 13.48
CA ASP A 5 16.47 7.61 12.80
C ASP A 5 16.25 7.33 11.31
N LEU A 6 17.21 6.64 10.69
CA LEU A 6 17.14 6.25 9.29
C LEU A 6 16.01 5.24 9.04
N THR A 7 15.87 4.23 9.90
CA THR A 7 14.78 3.26 9.82
C THR A 7 13.43 3.94 9.96
N GLN A 8 13.28 4.85 10.92
CA GLN A 8 12.03 5.57 11.13
C GLN A 8 11.65 6.42 9.91
N LEU A 9 12.61 7.16 9.35
CA LEU A 9 12.39 7.96 8.14
C LEU A 9 11.98 7.08 6.96
N TYR A 10 12.64 5.95 6.78
CA TYR A 10 12.29 4.98 5.73
C TYR A 10 10.87 4.44 5.92
N THR A 11 10.50 4.03 7.14
CA THR A 11 9.16 3.52 7.45
C THR A 11 8.08 4.55 7.14
N ILE A 12 8.26 5.80 7.57
CA ILE A 12 7.30 6.88 7.29
C ILE A 12 7.17 7.09 5.77
N GLY A 13 8.29 7.20 5.07
CA GLY A 13 8.28 7.37 3.61
C GLY A 13 7.61 6.21 2.90
N HIS A 14 7.89 4.97 3.31
CA HIS A 14 7.29 3.77 2.75
C HIS A 14 5.78 3.68 2.96
N SER A 15 5.28 4.07 4.15
CA SER A 15 3.84 4.10 4.45
C SER A 15 3.07 5.19 3.70
N LEU A 16 3.75 6.29 3.32
CA LEU A 16 3.16 7.39 2.56
C LEU A 16 3.19 7.17 1.04
N GLN A 17 3.93 6.18 0.54
CA GLN A 17 3.96 5.86 -0.88
C GLN A 17 2.61 5.31 -1.35
N ASP A 18 2.18 5.73 -2.54
CA ASP A 18 0.98 5.19 -3.16
C ASP A 18 1.22 3.78 -3.68
N VAL A 19 0.26 2.90 -3.41
CA VAL A 19 0.22 1.53 -3.90
C VAL A 19 -1.05 1.31 -4.71
N LYS A 20 -0.97 0.48 -5.75
CA LYS A 20 -2.14 0.10 -6.53
C LYS A 20 -2.96 -0.90 -5.73
N VAL A 21 -4.26 -0.67 -5.64
CA VAL A 21 -5.20 -1.59 -5.01
C VAL A 21 -6.37 -1.87 -5.94
N THR A 22 -6.88 -3.09 -5.88
CA THR A 22 -8.16 -3.46 -6.49
C THR A 22 -9.25 -3.37 -5.43
N PHE A 23 -10.35 -2.69 -5.72
CA PHE A 23 -11.49 -2.61 -4.81
C PHE A 23 -12.39 -3.84 -4.94
N ASN A 24 -12.67 -4.52 -3.83
CA ASN A 24 -13.54 -5.69 -3.80
C ASN A 24 -15.02 -5.32 -3.63
N HIS A 25 -15.32 -4.05 -3.35
CA HIS A 25 -16.68 -3.55 -3.14
C HIS A 25 -16.77 -2.11 -3.64
N ASP A 26 -17.99 -1.66 -3.92
CA ASP A 26 -18.27 -0.23 -4.09
C ASP A 26 -18.07 0.46 -2.74
N ILE A 27 -17.12 1.38 -2.67
CA ILE A 27 -16.85 2.15 -1.46
C ILE A 27 -16.71 3.63 -1.75
N LYS A 28 -17.26 4.40 -0.80
CA LYS A 28 -17.15 5.84 -0.75
C LYS A 28 -16.65 6.25 0.62
N VAL A 29 -15.47 6.84 0.67
CA VAL A 29 -14.81 7.28 1.90
C VAL A 29 -14.49 8.75 1.73
N ASP A 30 -15.05 9.58 2.61
CA ASP A 30 -14.75 11.01 2.68
C ASP A 30 -14.08 11.29 4.04
N ALA A 31 -12.85 11.77 3.99
CA ALA A 31 -12.05 12.25 5.11
C ALA A 31 -11.57 13.67 4.83
N LEU A 32 -11.02 14.36 5.85
CA LEU A 32 -10.70 15.79 5.78
C LEU A 32 -9.89 16.18 4.53
N ASP A 33 -8.87 15.40 4.21
CA ASP A 33 -7.95 15.65 3.09
C ASP A 33 -7.96 14.53 2.04
N MET A 34 -8.94 13.61 2.10
CA MET A 34 -9.00 12.45 1.20
C MET A 34 -10.44 12.06 0.88
N SER A 35 -10.74 11.95 -0.42
CA SER A 35 -11.99 11.37 -0.93
C SER A 35 -11.64 10.17 -1.81
N ILE A 36 -12.20 9.01 -1.50
CA ILE A 36 -12.14 7.80 -2.31
C ILE A 36 -13.56 7.48 -2.76
N ASP A 37 -13.78 7.45 -4.07
CA ASP A 37 -15.02 6.95 -4.67
C ASP A 37 -14.58 5.89 -5.67
N ALA A 38 -14.77 4.61 -5.30
CA ALA A 38 -14.29 3.48 -6.07
C ALA A 38 -15.36 2.42 -6.20
N LYS A 39 -15.46 1.82 -7.39
CA LYS A 39 -16.38 0.73 -7.69
C LYS A 39 -15.71 -0.63 -7.54
N HIS A 40 -16.51 -1.67 -7.42
CA HIS A 40 -16.05 -3.05 -7.45
C HIS A 40 -15.23 -3.32 -8.72
N GLY A 41 -14.04 -3.88 -8.53
CA GLY A 41 -13.07 -4.20 -9.58
C GLY A 41 -12.24 -3.00 -10.07
N GLU A 42 -12.49 -1.80 -9.56
CA GLU A 42 -11.72 -0.62 -9.92
C GLU A 42 -10.31 -0.70 -9.32
N ILE A 43 -9.33 -0.14 -10.03
CA ILE A 43 -7.94 -0.09 -9.59
C ILE A 43 -7.55 1.38 -9.40
N LEU A 44 -7.26 1.76 -8.16
CA LEU A 44 -6.74 3.10 -7.85
C LEU A 44 -5.41 3.00 -7.12
N SER A 45 -4.63 4.07 -7.22
CA SER A 45 -3.46 4.28 -6.38
C SER A 45 -3.86 5.11 -5.17
N ILE A 46 -3.64 4.57 -3.98
CA ILE A 46 -3.89 5.22 -2.70
C ILE A 46 -2.67 5.05 -1.78
N PRO A 47 -2.48 5.91 -0.76
CA PRO A 47 -1.37 5.78 0.16
C PRO A 47 -1.38 4.40 0.84
N ARG A 48 -0.20 3.79 0.98
CA ARG A 48 -0.06 2.43 1.53
C ARG A 48 -0.74 2.26 2.89
N TRP A 49 -0.61 3.23 3.78
CA TRP A 49 -1.27 3.15 5.09
C TRP A 49 -2.81 3.05 4.96
N VAL A 50 -3.41 3.70 3.96
CA VAL A 50 -4.87 3.61 3.69
C VAL A 50 -5.20 2.23 3.14
N ALA A 51 -4.40 1.76 2.18
CA ALA A 51 -4.54 0.42 1.61
C ALA A 51 -4.47 -0.67 2.68
N GLU A 52 -3.53 -0.57 3.62
CA GLU A 52 -3.37 -1.50 4.74
C GLU A 52 -4.63 -1.52 5.62
N VAL A 53 -5.18 -0.35 5.97
CA VAL A 53 -6.42 -0.26 6.76
C VAL A 53 -7.61 -0.89 6.03
N LEU A 54 -7.78 -0.60 4.73
CA LEU A 54 -8.87 -1.17 3.94
C LEU A 54 -8.72 -2.68 3.71
N ALA A 55 -7.48 -3.17 3.62
CA ALA A 55 -7.18 -4.59 3.44
C ALA A 55 -7.48 -5.43 4.69
N LEU A 56 -7.36 -4.86 5.90
CA LEU A 56 -7.74 -5.54 7.15
C LEU A 56 -9.21 -5.99 7.14
N GLU A 57 -10.07 -5.17 6.55
CA GLU A 57 -11.50 -5.45 6.38
C GLU A 57 -11.83 -6.15 5.05
N LYS A 58 -10.81 -6.59 4.29
CA LYS A 58 -10.92 -7.26 2.97
C LYS A 58 -11.62 -6.42 1.89
N LEU A 59 -11.67 -5.10 2.06
CA LEU A 59 -12.32 -4.18 1.12
C LEU A 59 -11.48 -3.95 -0.14
N VAL A 60 -10.16 -4.14 -0.04
CA VAL A 60 -9.23 -3.98 -1.16
C VAL A 60 -8.20 -5.10 -1.19
N GLU A 61 -7.64 -5.35 -2.37
CA GLU A 61 -6.50 -6.23 -2.60
C GLU A 61 -5.31 -5.41 -3.11
N VAL A 62 -4.19 -5.43 -2.39
CA VAL A 62 -3.01 -4.63 -2.73
C VAL A 62 -2.21 -5.33 -3.83
N GLN A 63 -2.05 -4.68 -4.98
CA GLN A 63 -1.25 -5.15 -6.11
C GLN A 63 0.20 -4.67 -6.00
N ASP A 64 0.82 -4.89 -4.84
CA ASP A 64 2.23 -4.53 -4.68
C ASP A 64 3.14 -5.63 -5.21
N THR A 65 4.27 -5.23 -5.78
CA THR A 65 5.33 -6.18 -6.11
C THR A 65 5.93 -6.64 -4.81
N ASP A 66 5.69 -7.89 -4.45
CA ASP A 66 6.18 -8.48 -3.23
C ASP A 66 7.72 -8.35 -3.18
N MET A 67 8.21 -7.33 -2.46
CA MET A 67 9.63 -6.97 -2.42
C MET A 67 10.47 -8.16 -1.91
N ILE A 68 9.84 -9.02 -1.11
CA ILE A 68 10.38 -10.30 -0.66
C ILE A 68 10.61 -11.25 -1.84
N VAL A 69 9.69 -11.31 -2.82
CA VAL A 69 9.86 -12.12 -4.04
C VAL A 69 11.00 -11.58 -4.90
N ALA A 70 11.09 -10.26 -5.07
CA ALA A 70 12.19 -9.65 -5.82
C ALA A 70 13.57 -9.93 -5.18
N LEU A 71 13.66 -9.81 -3.85
CA LEU A 71 14.88 -10.16 -3.10
C LEU A 71 15.21 -11.65 -3.21
N LYS A 72 14.21 -12.53 -3.04
CA LYS A 72 14.40 -13.99 -3.21
C LYS A 72 14.93 -14.33 -4.60
N GLN A 73 14.41 -13.71 -5.66
CA GLN A 73 14.90 -13.93 -7.02
C GLN A 73 16.33 -13.41 -7.24
N ALA A 74 16.72 -12.33 -6.57
CA ALA A 74 18.09 -11.83 -6.62
C ALA A 74 19.08 -12.81 -5.96
N LEU A 75 18.72 -13.38 -4.80
CA LEU A 75 19.54 -14.39 -4.09
C LEU A 75 19.68 -15.72 -4.83
N VAL A 76 18.67 -16.12 -5.63
CA VAL A 76 18.70 -17.39 -6.40
C VAL A 76 19.51 -17.26 -7.70
N LYS A 77 19.82 -16.04 -8.14
CA LYS A 77 20.63 -15.77 -9.33
C LYS A 77 22.13 -15.69 -9.05
N GLU A 78 22.57 -15.92 -7.81
CA GLU A 78 23.98 -16.11 -7.44
C GLU A 78 24.40 -17.58 -7.42
#